data_AF-A0A413I0S1-F1
#
_entry.id   AF-A0A413I0S1-F1
#
_cell.length_a   1.000
_cell.length_b   1.000
_cell.length_c   1.000
_cell.angle_alpha   90.00
_cell.angle_beta   90.00
_cell.angle_gamma   90.00
#
_symmetry.space_group_name_H-M   'P 1'
#
loop_
_entity.id
_entity.type
_entity.pdbx_description
1 polymer ?
#
loop_
_entity_poly.entity_id
_entity_poly.type
_entity_poly.pdbx_seq_one_letter_code
_entity_poly.pdbx_strand_id
1 'polypeptide(L)'
;MITPRELHFFCCKNWSAARNSFIYHGYYNYHHLLFGKAIDGNFFLAVPGTYSGKEQQMAVSFGFPVFKESKEKVPGSCRGYWCRVL
;
A
#
# COMPACT_ATOMS: atom_id res chain seq x y z
N MET A 1 4.92 -12.87 -5.32
CA MET A 1 4.52 -12.52 -3.95
C MET A 1 5.67 -11.77 -3.29
N ILE A 2 5.40 -10.64 -2.64
CA ILE A 2 6.41 -9.91 -1.84
C ILE A 2 6.39 -10.55 -0.46
N THR A 3 7.51 -11.10 0.00
CA THR A 3 7.62 -11.71 1.32
C THR A 3 8.15 -10.69 2.33
N PRO A 4 7.92 -10.89 3.64
CA PRO A 4 8.46 -9.99 4.65
C PRO A 4 9.98 -9.82 4.60
N ARG A 5 10.70 -10.84 4.13
CA ARG A 5 12.17 -10.84 3.99
C ARG A 5 12.65 -9.95 2.83
N GLU A 6 11.80 -9.76 1.82
CA GLU A 6 12.07 -8.91 0.66
C GLU A 6 11.89 -7.40 0.97
N LEU A 7 11.37 -7.04 2.15
CA LEU A 7 11.19 -5.64 2.54
C LEU A 7 12.50 -4.88 2.73
N HIS A 8 13.59 -5.55 3.10
CA HIS A 8 14.91 -4.91 3.17
C HIS A 8 15.38 -4.40 1.80
N PHE A 9 14.85 -4.95 0.69
CA PHE A 9 15.16 -4.45 -0.66
C PHE A 9 14.43 -3.15 -1.02
N PHE A 10 13.48 -2.66 -0.20
CA PHE A 10 12.85 -1.37 -0.46
C PHE A 10 13.87 -0.20 -0.38
N CYS A 11 14.98 -0.36 0.34
CA CYS A 11 16.06 0.65 0.36
C CYS A 11 17.26 0.33 -0.54
N CYS A 12 17.30 -0.84 -1.19
CA CYS A 12 18.44 -1.26 -2.00
C CYS A 12 18.08 -1.25 -3.49
N LYS A 13 19.06 -0.92 -4.35
CA LYS A 13 18.93 -0.67 -5.80
C LYS A 13 18.22 -1.75 -6.65
N ASN A 14 17.85 -2.91 -6.07
CA ASN A 14 17.10 -4.01 -6.70
C ASN A 14 15.74 -4.25 -6.02
N TRP A 15 14.94 -3.19 -5.88
CA TRP A 15 13.63 -3.25 -5.23
C TRP A 15 12.68 -4.17 -6.03
N SER A 16 12.43 -5.39 -5.55
CA SER A 16 11.54 -6.36 -6.21
C SER A 16 10.08 -5.89 -6.29
N ALA A 17 9.63 -5.03 -5.37
CA ALA A 17 8.36 -4.30 -5.46
C ALA A 17 8.32 -3.19 -6.53
N ALA A 18 9.43 -2.85 -7.20
CA ALA A 18 9.37 -2.15 -8.49
C ALA A 18 8.64 -2.97 -9.57
N ARG A 19 8.50 -4.30 -9.39
CA ARG A 19 7.63 -5.15 -10.22
C ARG A 19 6.14 -4.94 -9.95
N ASN A 20 5.77 -4.24 -8.86
CA ASN A 20 4.39 -3.86 -8.59
C ASN A 20 4.26 -2.34 -8.78
N SER A 21 3.79 -1.95 -9.96
CA SER A 21 3.65 -0.54 -10.33
C SER A 21 2.72 0.25 -9.41
N PHE A 22 1.79 -0.40 -8.71
CA PHE A 22 0.92 0.26 -7.74
C PHE A 22 1.69 0.73 -6.50
N ILE A 23 2.58 -0.10 -5.97
CA ILE A 23 3.46 0.27 -4.85
C ILE A 23 4.40 1.39 -5.28
N TYR A 24 5.01 1.25 -6.46
CA TYR A 24 5.93 2.25 -7.00
C TYR A 24 5.25 3.60 -7.19
N HIS A 25 4.06 3.61 -7.80
CA HIS A 25 3.25 4.81 -8.00
C HIS A 25 2.85 5.45 -6.66
N GLY A 26 2.42 4.66 -5.68
CA GLY A 26 2.08 5.18 -4.36
C GLY A 26 3.28 5.77 -3.63
N TYR A 27 4.44 5.10 -3.67
CA TYR A 27 5.67 5.65 -3.09
C TYR A 27 6.12 6.92 -3.78
N TYR A 28 6.03 7.00 -5.12
CA TYR A 28 6.43 8.19 -5.85
C TYR A 28 5.53 9.40 -5.55
N ASN A 29 4.22 9.19 -5.38
CA ASN A 29 3.27 10.29 -5.14
C ASN A 29 3.22 10.77 -3.69
N TYR A 30 3.46 9.87 -2.73
CA TYR A 30 3.29 10.18 -1.30
C TYR A 30 4.60 10.10 -0.51
N HIS A 31 5.69 9.59 -1.11
CA HIS A 31 7.02 9.43 -0.52
C HIS A 31 7.09 8.54 0.74
N HIS A 32 6.04 7.77 1.01
CA HIS A 32 6.02 6.81 2.11
C HIS A 32 5.10 5.62 1.80
N LEU A 33 5.34 4.52 2.49
CA LEU A 33 4.49 3.33 2.55
C LEU A 33 4.34 2.96 4.03
N LEU A 34 3.21 2.35 4.41
CA LEU A 34 3.06 1.81 5.76
C LEU A 34 3.35 0.32 5.76
N PHE A 35 4.27 -0.08 6.63
CA PHE A 35 4.51 -1.47 6.96
C PHE A 35 4.26 -1.66 8.45
N GLY A 36 3.52 -2.71 8.80
CA GLY A 36 3.17 -2.96 10.19
C GLY A 36 2.83 -4.41 10.46
N LYS A 37 2.69 -4.71 11.74
CA LYS A 37 2.23 -6.01 12.24
C LYS A 37 0.85 -5.83 12.87
N ALA A 38 -0.11 -6.63 12.44
CA ALA A 38 -1.44 -6.68 13.02
C ALA A 38 -1.41 -7.43 14.37
N ILE A 39 -2.49 -7.31 15.14
CA ILE A 39 -2.60 -7.87 16.50
C ILE A 39 -2.53 -9.41 16.46
N ASP A 40 -3.04 -10.01 15.40
CA ASP A 40 -2.98 -11.45 15.11
C ASP A 40 -1.57 -11.95 14.74
N GLY A 41 -0.61 -11.04 14.63
CA GLY A 41 0.78 -11.33 14.29
C GLY A 41 1.09 -11.28 12.81
N ASN A 42 0.10 -11.06 11.94
CA ASN A 42 0.30 -10.98 10.50
C ASN A 42 0.95 -9.66 10.10
N PHE A 43 1.85 -9.70 9.12
CA PHE A 43 2.42 -8.48 8.55
C PHE A 43 1.52 -7.93 7.46
N PHE A 44 1.46 -6.61 7.34
CA PHE A 44 0.71 -5.96 6.28
C PHE A 44 1.52 -4.84 5.65
N LEU A 45 1.22 -4.58 4.38
CA LEU A 45 1.73 -3.45 3.61
C LEU A 45 0.56 -2.58 3.20
N ALA A 46 0.72 -1.26 3.34
CA ALA A 46 -0.27 -0.26 3.00
C ALA A 46 0.34 0.80 2.07
N VAL A 47 -0.36 1.06 0.96
CA VAL A 47 -0.01 2.08 -0.03
C VAL A 47 -0.97 3.26 0.12
N PRO A 48 -0.50 4.49 0.36
CA PRO A 48 -1.37 5.66 0.43
C PRO A 48 -2.13 5.89 -0.88
N GLY A 49 -3.38 6.33 -0.76
CA GLY A 49 -4.25 6.55 -1.90
C GLY A 49 -5.57 7.23 -1.55
N THR A 50 -6.44 7.33 -2.54
CA THR A 50 -7.80 7.86 -2.41
C THR A 50 -8.83 6.82 -2.82
N TYR A 51 -9.92 6.74 -2.08
CA TYR A 51 -11.02 5.86 -2.46
C TYR A 51 -11.76 6.44 -3.67
N SER A 52 -11.53 5.83 -4.83
CA SER A 52 -12.30 6.05 -6.05
C SER A 52 -12.54 4.70 -6.73
N GLY A 53 -13.63 4.57 -7.51
CA GLY A 53 -13.92 3.31 -8.20
C GLY A 53 -12.80 2.86 -9.14
N LYS A 54 -12.11 3.80 -9.79
CA LYS A 54 -10.95 3.53 -10.64
C LYS A 54 -9.75 3.03 -9.83
N GLU A 55 -9.45 3.70 -8.73
CA GLU A 55 -8.31 3.33 -7.88
C GLU A 55 -8.54 1.99 -7.17
N GLN A 56 -9.78 1.70 -6.76
CA GLN A 56 -10.16 0.42 -6.20
C GLN A 56 -9.90 -0.74 -7.17
N GLN A 57 -10.34 -0.62 -8.43
CA GLN A 57 -10.11 -1.66 -9.44
C GLN A 57 -8.61 -1.92 -9.65
N MET A 58 -7.82 -0.84 -9.72
CA MET A 58 -6.36 -0.97 -9.82
C MET A 58 -5.77 -1.63 -8.57
N ALA A 59 -6.07 -1.11 -7.37
CA ALA A 59 -5.56 -1.64 -6.11
C ALA A 59 -5.84 -3.15 -5.96
N VAL A 60 -7.08 -3.58 -6.25
CA VAL A 60 -7.49 -4.98 -6.23
C VAL A 60 -6.67 -5.81 -7.23
N SER A 61 -6.51 -5.35 -8.48
CA SER A 61 -5.71 -6.06 -9.49
C SER A 61 -4.22 -6.21 -9.12
N PHE A 62 -3.69 -5.27 -8.34
CA PHE A 62 -2.31 -5.30 -7.82
C PHE A 62 -2.18 -6.00 -6.45
N GLY A 63 -3.25 -6.59 -5.95
CA GLY A 63 -3.27 -7.40 -4.73
C GLY A 63 -3.45 -6.61 -3.42
N PHE A 64 -4.06 -5.43 -3.47
CA PHE A 64 -4.41 -4.58 -2.33
C PHE A 64 -5.93 -4.43 -2.20
N PRO A 65 -6.65 -5.47 -1.73
CA PRO A 65 -8.11 -5.51 -1.80
C PRO A 65 -8.82 -4.67 -0.72
N VAL A 66 -8.12 -4.25 0.33
CA VAL A 66 -8.74 -3.56 1.48
C VAL A 66 -8.36 -2.09 1.48
N PHE A 67 -9.33 -1.19 1.68
CA PHE A 67 -9.05 0.23 1.91
C PHE A 67 -9.27 0.58 3.38
N LYS A 68 -8.30 1.27 3.99
CA LYS A 68 -8.42 1.87 5.31
C LYS A 68 -8.44 3.38 5.18
N GLU A 69 -9.59 3.98 5.45
CA GLU A 69 -9.76 5.43 5.46
C GLU A 69 -8.92 6.09 6.56
N SER A 70 -8.38 7.28 6.27
CA SER A 70 -7.69 8.11 7.25
C SER A 70 -8.68 8.60 8.31
N LYS A 71 -8.22 8.67 9.56
CA LYS A 71 -9.01 9.28 10.65
C LYS A 71 -9.20 10.78 10.46
N GLU A 72 -8.31 11.40 9.68
CA GLU A 72 -8.37 12.82 9.36
C GLU A 72 -9.45 13.06 8.31
N LYS A 73 -10.63 13.48 8.78
CA LYS A 73 -11.77 13.79 7.93
C LYS A 73 -11.59 15.17 7.30
N VAL A 74 -10.88 15.22 6.18
CA VAL A 74 -10.86 16.41 5.32
C VAL A 74 -12.12 16.38 4.45
N PRO A 75 -13.00 17.40 4.51
CA PRO A 75 -14.21 17.45 3.69
C PRO A 75 -13.88 17.29 2.20
N GLY A 76 -14.53 16.34 1.52
CA GLY A 76 -14.31 16.08 0.10
C GLY A 76 -13.08 15.21 -0.23
N SER A 77 -12.42 14.62 0.77
CA SER A 77 -11.21 13.82 0.57
C SER A 77 -11.32 12.45 1.23
N CYS A 78 -11.57 11.41 0.42
CA CYS A 78 -11.58 10.01 0.85
C CYS A 78 -10.14 9.43 0.87
N ARG A 79 -9.23 10.06 1.61
CA ARG A 79 -7.81 9.63 1.69
C ARG A 79 -7.66 8.46 2.65
N GLY A 80 -6.72 7.59 2.36
CA GLY A 80 -6.45 6.42 3.19
C GLY A 80 -5.33 5.57 2.63
N TYR A 81 -5.38 4.29 2.95
CA TYR A 81 -4.37 3.32 2.56
C TYR A 81 -5.00 2.06 1.98
N TRP A 82 -4.52 1.65 0.82
CA TRP A 82 -4.79 0.35 0.23
C TRP A 82 -3.88 -0.69 0.86
N CYS A 83 -4.46 -1.70 1.50
CA CYS A 83 -3.79 -2.67 2.35
C CYS A 83 -3.79 -4.07 1.74
N ARG A 84 -2.71 -4.81 2.02
CA ARG A 84 -2.63 -6.26 1.84
C ARG A 84 -1.92 -6.91 3.03
N VAL A 85 -2.33 -8.12 3.36
CA VAL A 85 -1.56 -9.00 4.25
C VAL A 85 -0.41 -9.63 3.45
N LEU A 86 0.73 -9.85 4.10
CA LEU A 86 1.92 -10.48 3.51
C LEU A 86 2.05 -11.94 3.90
#